data_AF-A0AAQ4EVG0-F1
#
_entry.id   AF-A0AAQ4EVG0-F1
#
_cell.length_a   1.000
_cell.length_b   1.000
_cell.length_c   1.000
_cell.angle_alpha   90.00
_cell.angle_beta   90.00
_cell.angle_gamma   90.00
#
_symmetry.space_group_name_H-M   'P 1'
#
loop_
_entity.id
_entity.type
_entity.pdbx_description
1 polymer ?
#
loop_
_entity_poly.entity_id
_entity_poly.type
_entity_poly.pdbx_seq_one_letter_code
_entity_poly.pdbx_strand_id
1 'polypeptide(L)'
;CSPDVFQVALASFGVFIAIDPANVLDANKAFVSLSLFNILRVPMAFLPMLITFTAMFFVSLGRINKYLRSDELDPNAVEHNTGEGDPLVMKDASFAWSKDSQGDLHDLNISVPKGALMAIVGSVGCGKSSMLSAFLGDMVKLKGSVSINGSVAYCPQQAWIQNASVRSNITFGQPFDRERYEQVIEACALKQDLDILPGGDDTEVGEKVTYPL
;
A
#
# COMPACT_ATOMS: atom_id res chain seq x y z
N CYS A 1 0.19 -8.23 -39.72
CA CYS A 1 0.84 -8.62 -40.99
C CYS A 1 2.06 -7.74 -41.20
N SER A 2 3.22 -8.14 -40.68
CA SER A 2 4.50 -7.55 -41.12
C SER A 2 4.70 -7.93 -42.58
N PRO A 3 5.08 -7.00 -43.48
CA PRO A 3 5.45 -7.36 -44.84
C PRO A 3 6.57 -8.39 -44.76
N ASP A 4 6.38 -9.52 -45.44
CA ASP A 4 7.37 -10.57 -45.42
C ASP A 4 8.67 -10.01 -46.01
N VAL A 5 9.81 -10.38 -45.43
CA VAL A 5 11.14 -9.86 -45.83
C VAL A 5 11.36 -10.07 -47.34
N PHE A 6 10.76 -11.14 -47.87
CA PHE A 6 10.71 -11.46 -49.28
C PHE A 6 9.99 -10.42 -50.14
N GLN A 7 8.90 -9.82 -49.66
CA GLN A 7 8.17 -8.78 -50.41
C GLN A 7 8.97 -7.48 -50.49
N VAL A 8 9.65 -7.10 -49.41
CA VAL A 8 10.53 -5.91 -49.38
C VAL A 8 11.76 -6.13 -50.26
N ALA A 9 12.36 -7.31 -50.22
CA ALA A 9 13.48 -7.67 -51.08
C ALA A 9 13.07 -7.70 -52.55
N LEU A 10 11.92 -8.29 -52.89
CA LEU A 10 11.38 -8.34 -54.25
C LEU A 10 11.10 -6.95 -54.81
N ALA A 11 10.47 -6.07 -54.01
CA ALA A 11 10.21 -4.69 -54.41
C ALA A 11 11.53 -3.92 -54.62
N SER A 12 12.50 -4.10 -53.74
CA SER A 12 13.81 -3.41 -53.80
C SER A 12 14.63 -3.85 -55.02
N PHE A 13 14.71 -5.16 -55.29
CA PHE A 13 15.39 -5.68 -56.47
C PHE A 13 14.64 -5.33 -57.77
N GLY A 14 13.30 -5.34 -57.75
CA GLY A 14 12.48 -4.94 -58.88
C GLY A 14 12.68 -3.46 -59.27
N VAL A 15 12.69 -2.56 -58.29
CA VAL A 15 12.98 -1.14 -58.52
C VAL A 15 14.44 -0.95 -58.98
N PHE A 16 15.39 -1.66 -58.40
CA PHE A 16 16.81 -1.57 -58.78
C PHE A 16 17.05 -1.92 -60.25
N ILE A 17 16.39 -2.96 -60.77
CA ILE A 17 16.46 -3.37 -62.18
C ILE A 17 15.67 -2.41 -63.09
N ALA A 18 14.55 -1.86 -62.62
CA ALA A 18 13.69 -1.00 -63.43
C ALA A 18 14.24 0.43 -63.67
N ILE A 19 15.13 0.92 -62.79
CA ILE A 19 15.66 2.30 -62.87
C ILE A 19 16.71 2.46 -63.99
N ASP A 20 17.58 1.47 -64.19
CA ASP A 20 18.65 1.56 -65.18
C ASP A 20 18.96 0.17 -65.77
N PRO A 21 18.89 -0.01 -67.11
CA PRO A 21 19.24 -1.27 -67.76
C PRO A 21 20.72 -1.68 -67.57
N ALA A 22 21.61 -0.79 -67.12
CA ALA A 22 22.99 -1.11 -66.75
C ALA A 22 23.11 -1.77 -65.36
N ASN A 23 22.06 -1.79 -64.55
CA ASN A 23 22.08 -2.39 -63.22
C ASN A 23 21.97 -3.92 -63.29
N VAL A 24 23.10 -4.61 -63.13
CA VAL A 24 23.14 -6.08 -63.02
C VAL A 24 23.00 -6.52 -61.56
N LEU A 25 21.96 -7.30 -61.29
CA LEU A 25 21.76 -8.00 -60.01
C LEU A 25 22.62 -9.26 -59.98
N ASP A 26 23.85 -9.13 -59.49
CA ASP A 26 24.75 -10.25 -59.27
C ASP A 26 24.43 -10.99 -57.95
N ALA A 27 24.81 -12.26 -57.86
CA ALA A 27 24.58 -13.13 -56.72
C ALA A 27 25.13 -12.52 -55.41
N ASN A 28 26.29 -11.88 -55.45
CA ASN A 28 26.88 -11.21 -54.29
C ASN A 28 25.96 -10.10 -53.75
N LYS A 29 25.48 -9.20 -54.63
CA LYS A 29 24.55 -8.11 -54.24
C LYS A 29 23.24 -8.66 -53.68
N ALA A 30 22.70 -9.73 -54.27
CA ALA A 30 21.46 -10.36 -53.82
C ALA A 30 21.61 -11.01 -52.43
N PHE A 31 22.65 -11.82 -52.20
CA PHE A 31 22.86 -12.53 -50.93
C PHE A 31 23.22 -11.59 -49.77
N VAL A 32 24.05 -10.57 -50.02
CA VAL A 32 24.39 -9.56 -49.00
C VAL A 32 23.13 -8.76 -48.62
N SER A 33 22.33 -8.34 -49.59
CA SER A 33 21.09 -7.59 -49.33
C SER A 33 20.06 -8.43 -48.58
N LEU A 34 19.88 -9.70 -48.95
CA LEU A 34 18.99 -10.63 -48.24
C LEU A 34 19.41 -10.84 -46.78
N SER A 35 20.73 -10.94 -46.53
CA SER A 35 21.27 -11.06 -45.18
C SER A 35 20.98 -9.82 -44.34
N LEU A 36 21.14 -8.61 -44.91
CA LEU A 36 20.79 -7.35 -44.24
C LEU A 36 19.28 -7.26 -43.93
N PHE A 37 18.42 -7.65 -44.86
CA PHE A 37 16.98 -7.66 -44.63
C PHE A 37 16.56 -8.66 -43.54
N ASN A 38 17.22 -9.83 -43.45
CA ASN A 38 16.98 -10.80 -42.39
C ASN A 38 17.41 -10.30 -41.00
N ILE A 39 18.51 -9.52 -40.91
CA ILE A 39 18.91 -8.87 -39.65
C ILE A 39 17.87 -7.84 -39.21
N LEU A 40 17.31 -7.06 -40.15
CA LEU A 40 16.29 -6.05 -39.87
C LEU A 40 14.92 -6.62 -39.48
N ARG A 41 14.65 -7.89 -39.80
CA ARG A 41 13.38 -8.57 -39.48
C ARG A 41 13.06 -8.54 -37.99
N VAL A 42 14.07 -8.81 -37.15
CA VAL A 42 13.88 -8.95 -35.70
C VAL A 42 13.51 -7.61 -35.04
N PRO A 43 14.25 -6.50 -35.23
CA PRO A 43 13.84 -5.19 -34.73
C PRO A 43 12.46 -4.74 -35.21
N MET A 44 12.13 -4.99 -36.47
CA MET A 44 10.83 -4.61 -37.05
C MET A 44 9.66 -5.37 -36.43
N ALA A 45 9.87 -6.64 -36.03
CA ALA A 45 8.86 -7.42 -35.33
C ALA A 45 8.61 -6.90 -33.89
N PHE A 46 9.62 -6.29 -33.26
CA PHE A 46 9.49 -5.71 -31.92
C PHE A 46 8.88 -4.31 -31.90
N LEU A 47 8.91 -3.54 -33.00
CA LEU A 47 8.40 -2.17 -33.02
C LEU A 47 6.93 -2.04 -32.57
N PRO A 48 5.96 -2.85 -33.04
CA PRO A 48 4.59 -2.77 -32.55
C PRO A 48 4.48 -3.10 -31.06
N MET A 49 5.27 -4.08 -30.60
CA MET A 49 5.31 -4.47 -29.19
C MET A 49 5.86 -3.34 -28.31
N LEU A 50 6.89 -2.62 -28.76
CA LEU A 50 7.42 -1.44 -28.06
C LEU A 50 6.38 -0.31 -27.95
N ILE A 51 5.55 -0.11 -28.97
CA ILE A 51 4.46 0.88 -28.91
C ILE A 51 3.46 0.50 -27.81
N THR A 52 3.04 -0.77 -27.77
CA THR A 52 2.11 -1.25 -26.74
C THR A 52 2.73 -1.15 -25.33
N PHE A 53 3.99 -1.55 -25.16
CA PHE A 53 4.68 -1.44 -23.87
C PHE A 53 4.86 0.01 -23.44
N THR A 54 5.16 0.91 -24.36
CA THR A 54 5.27 2.35 -24.07
C THR A 54 3.93 2.91 -23.61
N ALA A 55 2.83 2.55 -24.27
CA ALA A 55 1.48 2.95 -23.85
C ALA A 55 1.15 2.43 -22.44
N MET A 56 1.43 1.16 -22.15
CA MET A 56 1.23 0.58 -20.82
C MET A 56 2.11 1.25 -19.75
N PHE A 57 3.36 1.57 -20.09
CA PHE A 57 4.28 2.29 -19.21
C PHE A 57 3.72 3.65 -18.81
N PHE A 58 3.23 4.47 -19.75
CA PHE A 58 2.68 5.78 -19.44
C PHE A 58 1.42 5.70 -18.57
N VAL A 59 0.55 4.72 -18.80
CA VAL A 59 -0.63 4.50 -17.94
C VAL A 59 -0.20 4.11 -16.52
N SER A 60 0.75 3.18 -16.39
CA SER A 60 1.26 2.76 -15.08
C SER A 60 1.96 3.90 -14.34
N LEU A 61 2.79 4.66 -15.05
CA LEU A 61 3.49 5.82 -14.50
C LEU A 61 2.50 6.90 -14.04
N GLY A 62 1.43 7.14 -14.80
CA GLY A 62 0.36 8.05 -14.40
C GLY A 62 -0.32 7.65 -13.08
N ARG A 63 -0.55 6.34 -12.87
CA ARG A 63 -1.13 5.82 -11.63
C ARG A 63 -0.18 5.98 -10.44
N ILE A 64 1.09 5.64 -10.61
CA ILE A 64 2.12 5.79 -9.57
C ILE A 64 2.28 7.26 -9.20
N ASN A 65 2.40 8.15 -10.19
CA ASN A 65 2.53 9.59 -9.95
C ASN A 65 1.29 10.18 -9.26
N LYS A 66 0.09 9.67 -9.57
CA LYS A 66 -1.13 10.06 -8.86
C LYS A 66 -1.10 9.63 -7.39
N TYR A 67 -0.66 8.40 -7.11
CA TYR A 67 -0.56 7.88 -5.75
C TYR A 67 0.50 8.62 -4.92
N LEU A 68 1.72 8.80 -5.45
CA LEU A 68 2.80 9.49 -4.74
C LEU A 68 2.53 10.99 -4.48
N ARG A 69 1.56 11.58 -5.17
CA ARG A 69 1.11 12.97 -4.99
C ARG A 69 -0.20 13.07 -4.22
N SER A 70 -0.72 11.98 -3.67
CA SER A 70 -1.91 12.07 -2.83
C SER A 70 -1.59 12.86 -1.57
N ASP A 71 -2.56 13.61 -1.09
CA ASP A 71 -2.44 14.31 0.18
C ASP A 71 -2.20 13.31 1.32
N GLU A 72 -1.23 13.63 2.17
CA GLU A 72 -0.99 12.92 3.42
C GLU A 72 -1.70 13.65 4.59
N LEU A 73 -1.98 12.90 5.66
CA LEU A 73 -2.45 13.50 6.90
C LEU A 73 -1.32 14.33 7.53
N ASP A 74 -1.67 15.45 8.14
CA ASP A 74 -0.68 16.30 8.81
C ASP A 74 -0.15 15.58 10.06
N PRO A 75 1.14 15.23 10.12
CA PRO A 75 1.72 14.57 11.30
C PRO A 75 1.69 15.45 12.56
N ASN A 76 1.48 16.76 12.41
CA ASN A 76 1.33 17.70 13.51
C ASN A 76 -0.14 18.00 13.85
N ALA A 77 -1.09 17.24 13.27
CA ALA A 77 -2.51 17.36 13.62
C ALA A 77 -2.74 17.06 15.12
N VAL A 78 -1.95 16.15 15.69
CA VAL A 78 -1.92 15.84 17.12
C VAL A 78 -0.56 16.24 17.67
N GLU A 79 -0.55 17.13 18.67
CA GLU A 79 0.68 17.54 19.34
C GLU A 79 1.09 16.44 20.33
N HIS A 80 2.35 16.03 20.28
CA HIS A 80 2.89 15.01 21.18
C HIS A 80 3.90 15.60 22.16
N ASN A 81 3.80 15.20 23.43
CA ASN A 81 4.78 15.51 24.48
C ASN A 81 4.98 17.02 24.72
N THR A 82 3.91 17.76 25.01
CA THR A 82 3.95 19.21 25.29
C THR A 82 4.55 19.57 26.67
N GLY A 83 5.26 18.64 27.31
CA GLY A 83 6.09 18.89 28.50
C GLY A 83 5.37 18.66 29.84
N GLU A 84 4.18 19.21 30.04
CA GLU A 84 3.41 19.09 31.29
C GLU A 84 1.89 19.18 31.03
N GLY A 85 1.09 18.28 31.63
CA GLY A 85 -0.37 18.31 31.51
C GLY A 85 -1.05 16.94 31.59
N ASP A 86 -2.36 16.93 31.38
CA ASP A 86 -3.17 15.71 31.26
C ASP A 86 -2.72 14.86 30.05
N PRO A 87 -2.79 13.51 30.13
CA PRO A 87 -2.44 12.62 29.03
C PRO A 87 -3.14 12.88 27.70
N LEU A 88 -4.38 13.35 27.72
CA LEU A 88 -5.16 13.70 26.52
C LEU A 88 -5.94 14.98 26.79
N VAL A 89 -5.74 15.98 25.92
CA VAL A 89 -6.46 17.25 25.96
C VAL A 89 -6.91 17.64 24.56
N MET A 90 -8.18 17.96 24.40
CA MET A 90 -8.79 18.53 23.19
C MET A 90 -9.50 19.83 23.53
N LYS A 91 -9.27 20.86 22.72
CA LYS A 91 -9.90 22.18 22.87
C LYS A 91 -10.50 22.63 21.55
N ASP A 92 -11.82 22.81 21.55
CA ASP A 92 -12.64 23.23 20.41
C ASP A 92 -12.29 22.50 19.11
N ALA A 93 -11.99 21.21 19.23
CA ALA A 93 -11.43 20.42 18.15
C ALA A 93 -12.53 19.90 17.22
N SER A 94 -12.31 19.98 15.91
CA SER A 94 -13.23 19.40 14.91
C SER A 94 -12.47 18.67 13.83
N PHE A 95 -13.05 17.55 13.38
CA PHE A 95 -12.38 16.61 12.50
C PHE A 95 -13.27 16.15 11.35
N ALA A 96 -12.63 15.75 10.27
CA ALA A 96 -13.28 15.16 9.10
C ALA A 96 -12.45 14.01 8.51
N TRP A 97 -13.13 13.06 7.85
CA TRP A 97 -12.49 12.02 7.04
C TRP A 97 -11.91 12.56 5.73
N SER A 98 -12.40 13.70 5.25
CA SER A 98 -11.91 14.36 4.04
C SER A 98 -11.87 15.87 4.23
N LYS A 99 -10.93 16.53 3.54
CA LYS A 99 -10.80 18.00 3.57
C LYS A 99 -12.04 18.73 3.04
N ASP A 100 -12.81 18.06 2.18
CA ASP A 100 -14.01 18.60 1.55
C ASP A 100 -15.29 18.38 2.38
N SER A 101 -15.22 17.61 3.47
CA SER A 101 -16.35 17.40 4.37
C SER A 101 -16.52 18.61 5.29
N GLN A 102 -17.76 18.90 5.68
CA GLN A 102 -18.10 19.97 6.61
C GLN A 102 -17.71 19.66 8.07
N GLY A 103 -17.11 18.50 8.33
CA GLY A 103 -16.78 17.99 9.65
C GLY A 103 -17.70 16.83 10.02
N ASP A 104 -17.11 15.75 10.54
CA ASP A 104 -17.81 14.58 11.07
C ASP A 104 -17.88 14.64 12.61
N LEU A 105 -16.94 15.35 13.23
CA LEU A 105 -16.88 15.61 14.66
C LEU A 105 -16.72 17.12 14.88
N HIS A 106 -17.54 17.68 15.77
CA HIS A 106 -17.60 19.12 15.99
C HIS A 106 -17.38 19.46 17.47
N ASP A 107 -16.64 20.56 17.69
CA ASP A 107 -16.52 21.26 18.98
C ASP A 107 -16.20 20.35 20.18
N LEU A 108 -15.27 19.41 19.99
CA LEU A 108 -14.85 18.47 21.03
C LEU A 108 -13.95 19.17 22.06
N ASN A 109 -14.39 19.13 23.32
CA ASN A 109 -13.68 19.64 24.48
C ASN A 109 -13.54 18.54 25.53
N ILE A 110 -12.38 17.91 25.60
CA ILE A 110 -12.12 16.72 26.43
C ILE A 110 -10.79 16.90 27.16
N SER A 111 -10.75 16.56 28.45
CA SER A 111 -9.51 16.44 29.22
C SER A 111 -9.57 15.13 30.00
N VAL A 112 -8.55 14.28 29.86
CA VAL A 112 -8.46 13.01 30.57
C VAL A 112 -7.33 13.08 31.58
N PRO A 113 -7.61 13.12 32.89
CA PRO A 113 -6.58 13.17 33.92
C PRO A 113 -5.73 11.91 33.96
N LYS A 114 -4.48 12.05 34.42
CA LYS A 114 -3.57 10.91 34.58
C LYS A 114 -4.14 9.88 35.57
N GLY A 115 -4.18 8.61 35.15
CA GLY A 115 -4.70 7.50 35.95
C GLY A 115 -6.22 7.38 35.97
N ALA A 116 -6.94 8.16 35.17
CA ALA A 116 -8.38 8.06 35.04
C ALA A 116 -8.81 6.93 34.09
N LEU A 117 -9.94 6.29 34.41
CA LEU A 117 -10.64 5.38 33.51
C LEU A 117 -11.86 6.11 32.92
N MET A 118 -11.87 6.29 31.61
CA MET A 118 -12.95 6.97 30.88
C MET A 118 -13.70 6.00 29.96
N ALA A 119 -15.02 6.12 29.92
CA ALA A 119 -15.89 5.37 29.01
C ALA A 119 -16.63 6.32 28.08
N ILE A 120 -16.67 5.99 26.78
CA ILE A 120 -17.40 6.73 25.75
C ILE A 120 -18.62 5.91 25.36
N VAL A 121 -19.82 6.47 25.54
CA VAL A 121 -21.09 5.80 25.23
C VAL A 121 -21.95 6.66 24.30
N GLY A 122 -22.78 6.02 23.49
CA GLY A 122 -23.64 6.70 22.53
C GLY A 122 -24.24 5.74 21.50
N SER A 123 -25.20 6.21 20.72
CA SER A 123 -25.89 5.42 19.69
C SER A 123 -24.96 4.91 18.59
N VAL A 124 -25.38 3.88 17.86
CA VAL A 124 -24.63 3.40 16.69
C VAL A 124 -24.53 4.53 15.66
N GLY A 125 -23.35 4.74 15.10
CA GLY A 125 -23.10 5.79 14.11
C GLY A 125 -22.87 7.20 14.67
N CYS A 126 -22.87 7.39 16.00
CA CYS A 126 -22.64 8.72 16.60
C CYS A 126 -21.17 9.19 16.60
N GLY A 127 -20.27 8.52 15.87
CA GLY A 127 -18.87 8.95 15.74
C GLY A 127 -17.90 8.49 16.84
N LYS A 128 -18.24 7.50 17.68
CA LYS A 128 -17.32 6.98 18.74
C LYS A 128 -16.00 6.46 18.17
N SER A 129 -16.06 5.61 17.15
CA SER A 129 -14.86 5.08 16.49
C SER A 129 -14.09 6.20 15.79
N SER A 130 -14.79 7.13 15.13
CA SER A 130 -14.18 8.33 14.54
C SER A 130 -13.45 9.17 15.58
N MET A 131 -14.02 9.31 16.78
CA MET A 131 -13.39 10.06 17.88
C MET A 131 -12.07 9.40 18.32
N LEU A 132 -12.01 8.06 18.38
CA LEU A 132 -10.74 7.36 18.61
C LEU A 132 -9.74 7.55 17.46
N SER A 133 -10.20 7.53 16.21
CA SER A 133 -9.35 7.84 15.05
C SER A 133 -8.81 9.28 15.09
N ALA A 134 -9.61 10.24 15.55
CA ALA A 134 -9.15 11.61 15.77
C ALA A 134 -8.08 11.70 16.88
N PHE A 135 -8.13 10.84 17.91
CA PHE A 135 -7.09 10.76 18.94
C PHE A 135 -5.77 10.28 18.36
N LEU A 136 -5.82 9.32 17.43
CA LEU A 136 -4.64 8.73 16.81
C LEU A 136 -4.02 9.62 15.71
N GLY A 137 -4.72 10.67 15.29
CA GLY A 137 -4.30 11.51 14.15
C GLY A 137 -4.71 10.94 12.79
N ASP A 138 -5.60 9.95 12.75
CA ASP A 138 -6.09 9.31 11.51
C ASP A 138 -7.22 10.10 10.82
N MET A 139 -7.58 11.27 11.34
CA MET A 139 -8.58 12.18 10.75
C MET A 139 -7.99 13.57 10.52
N VAL A 140 -8.51 14.27 9.51
CA VAL A 140 -8.11 15.65 9.22
C VAL A 140 -8.65 16.57 10.32
N LYS A 141 -7.75 17.24 11.05
CA LYS A 141 -8.10 18.31 12.00
C LYS A 141 -8.47 19.58 11.23
N LEU A 142 -9.71 20.03 11.36
CA LEU A 142 -10.21 21.25 10.71
C LEU A 142 -9.96 22.50 11.57
N LYS A 143 -10.14 22.39 12.89
CA LYS A 143 -9.93 23.46 13.87
C LYS A 143 -9.62 22.90 15.25
N GLY A 144 -9.18 23.79 16.14
CA GLY A 144 -8.87 23.48 17.54
C GLY A 144 -7.50 22.82 17.73
N SER A 145 -7.27 22.28 18.92
CA SER A 145 -6.02 21.60 19.27
C SER A 145 -6.25 20.26 19.95
N VAL A 146 -5.29 19.36 19.77
CA VAL A 146 -5.21 18.04 20.39
C VAL A 146 -3.80 17.85 20.89
N SER A 147 -3.65 17.49 22.15
CA SER A 147 -2.36 17.13 22.74
C SER A 147 -2.45 15.76 23.40
N ILE A 148 -1.46 14.91 23.13
CA ILE A 148 -1.27 13.60 23.73
C ILE A 148 0.13 13.52 24.36
N ASN A 149 0.17 13.19 25.64
CA ASN A 149 1.40 13.06 26.41
C ASN A 149 1.67 11.58 26.75
N GLY A 150 2.75 11.02 26.21
CA GLY A 150 3.16 9.63 26.42
C GLY A 150 2.91 8.70 25.23
N SER A 151 3.03 7.40 25.47
CA SER A 151 2.77 6.35 24.47
C SER A 151 1.29 5.98 24.39
N VAL A 152 0.83 5.63 23.20
CA VAL A 152 -0.55 5.21 22.93
C VAL A 152 -0.57 3.73 22.56
N ALA A 153 -1.53 2.99 23.10
CA ALA A 153 -1.88 1.65 22.67
C ALA A 153 -3.30 1.68 22.09
N TYR A 154 -3.49 1.03 20.94
CA TYR A 154 -4.76 1.00 20.23
C TYR A 154 -5.21 -0.42 19.95
N CYS A 155 -6.49 -0.71 20.20
CA CYS A 155 -7.13 -1.96 19.86
C CYS A 155 -8.29 -1.66 18.89
N PRO A 156 -8.19 -2.04 17.60
CA PRO A 156 -9.23 -1.76 16.61
C PRO A 156 -10.49 -2.60 16.86
N GLN A 157 -11.62 -2.11 16.36
CA GLN A 157 -12.89 -2.84 16.42
C GLN A 157 -12.84 -4.18 15.68
N GLN A 158 -12.13 -4.22 14.54
CA GLN A 158 -11.83 -5.45 13.83
C GLN A 158 -10.38 -5.83 14.12
N ALA A 159 -10.18 -7.01 14.72
CA ALA A 159 -8.85 -7.50 15.03
C ALA A 159 -8.05 -7.71 13.75
N TRP A 160 -6.81 -7.24 13.76
CA TRP A 160 -5.84 -7.49 12.70
C TRP A 160 -4.74 -8.41 13.23
N ILE A 161 -4.56 -9.57 12.59
CA ILE A 161 -3.62 -10.61 13.01
C ILE A 161 -2.62 -10.83 11.88
N GLN A 162 -1.33 -10.78 12.20
CA GLN A 162 -0.24 -11.03 11.25
C GLN A 162 -0.09 -12.53 10.98
N ASN A 163 0.35 -12.86 9.76
CA ASN A 163 0.77 -14.21 9.39
C ASN A 163 2.08 -14.58 10.13
N ALA A 164 1.95 -15.03 11.38
CA ALA A 164 3.02 -15.38 12.30
C ALA A 164 2.48 -16.26 13.43
N SER A 165 3.34 -16.74 14.34
CA SER A 165 2.87 -17.46 15.53
C SER A 165 2.01 -16.59 16.44
N VAL A 166 1.16 -17.20 17.28
CA VAL A 166 0.39 -16.48 18.30
C VAL A 166 1.33 -15.70 19.22
N ARG A 167 2.43 -16.32 19.68
CA ARG A 167 3.46 -15.66 20.48
C ARG A 167 4.00 -14.40 19.79
N SER A 168 4.32 -14.47 18.50
CA SER A 168 4.84 -13.33 17.73
C SER A 168 3.82 -12.22 17.55
N ASN A 169 2.53 -12.56 17.40
CA ASN A 169 1.46 -11.57 17.34
C ASN A 169 1.29 -10.84 18.69
N ILE A 170 1.46 -11.54 19.82
CA ILE A 170 1.37 -10.97 21.17
C ILE A 170 2.60 -10.10 21.50
N THR A 171 3.82 -10.56 21.17
CA THR A 171 5.04 -9.77 21.44
C THR A 171 5.21 -8.59 20.50
N PHE A 172 4.63 -8.66 19.30
CA PHE A 172 4.55 -7.57 18.33
C PHE A 172 5.91 -6.90 18.05
N GLY A 173 6.94 -7.72 17.84
CA GLY A 173 8.32 -7.28 17.54
C GLY A 173 9.16 -6.87 18.75
N GLN A 174 8.61 -6.90 19.97
CA GLN A 174 9.38 -6.70 21.19
C GLN A 174 10.15 -7.98 21.59
N PRO A 175 11.28 -7.85 22.32
CA PRO A 175 11.98 -9.00 22.89
C PRO A 175 11.06 -9.86 23.75
N PHE A 176 11.23 -11.19 23.66
CA PHE A 176 10.44 -12.12 24.44
C PHE A 176 10.85 -12.09 25.92
N ASP A 177 9.95 -11.59 26.76
CA ASP A 177 10.04 -11.63 28.22
C ASP A 177 9.00 -12.62 28.74
N ARG A 178 9.50 -13.75 29.26
CA ARG A 178 8.67 -14.87 29.70
C ARG A 178 7.74 -14.50 30.86
N GLU A 179 8.23 -13.75 31.85
CA GLU A 179 7.44 -13.41 33.03
C GLU A 179 6.28 -12.49 32.66
N ARG A 180 6.58 -11.44 31.88
CA ARG A 180 5.56 -10.54 31.35
C ARG A 180 4.58 -11.25 30.43
N TYR A 181 5.06 -12.16 29.58
CA TYR A 181 4.23 -12.92 28.66
C TYR A 181 3.22 -13.80 29.43
N GLU A 182 3.69 -14.58 30.41
CA GLU A 182 2.83 -15.44 31.23
C GLU A 182 1.77 -14.63 32.01
N GLN A 183 2.15 -13.47 32.55
CA GLN A 183 1.22 -12.53 33.20
C GLN A 183 0.13 -12.03 32.24
N VAL A 184 0.49 -11.67 31.00
CA VAL A 184 -0.48 -11.22 29.99
C VAL A 184 -1.42 -12.36 29.57
N ILE A 185 -0.89 -13.57 29.37
CA ILE A 185 -1.70 -14.76 29.03
C ILE A 185 -2.72 -15.05 30.14
N GLU A 186 -2.31 -14.94 31.40
CA GLU A 186 -3.21 -15.12 32.54
C GLU A 186 -4.26 -14.00 32.65
N ALA A 187 -3.84 -12.74 32.55
CA ALA A 187 -4.74 -11.59 32.64
C ALA A 187 -5.78 -11.55 31.51
N CYS A 188 -5.42 -12.04 30.32
CA CYS A 188 -6.32 -12.16 29.17
C CYS A 188 -7.07 -13.51 29.13
N ALA A 189 -6.87 -14.39 30.12
CA ALA A 189 -7.48 -15.71 30.22
C ALA A 189 -7.24 -16.63 28.99
N LEU A 190 -6.12 -16.44 28.28
CA LEU A 190 -5.82 -17.14 27.02
C LEU A 190 -5.29 -18.57 27.21
N LYS A 191 -5.02 -19.02 28.45
CA LYS A 191 -4.42 -20.35 28.71
C LYS A 191 -5.22 -21.49 28.06
N GLN A 192 -6.54 -21.48 28.24
CA GLN A 192 -7.43 -22.52 27.69
C GLN A 192 -7.48 -22.50 26.16
N ASP A 193 -7.48 -21.30 25.55
CA ASP A 193 -7.49 -21.17 24.08
C ASP A 193 -6.19 -21.70 23.48
N LEU A 194 -5.05 -21.42 24.12
CA LEU A 194 -3.74 -21.92 23.68
C LEU A 194 -3.62 -23.44 23.82
N ASP A 195 -4.17 -24.04 24.88
CA ASP A 195 -4.11 -25.50 25.10
C ASP A 195 -4.85 -26.30 24.00
N ILE A 196 -5.83 -25.69 23.33
CA ILE A 196 -6.60 -26.31 22.23
C ILE A 196 -5.80 -26.27 20.92
N LEU A 197 -4.86 -25.33 20.77
CA LEU A 197 -4.07 -25.19 19.56
C LEU A 197 -2.98 -26.29 19.49
N PRO A 198 -2.77 -26.91 18.31
CA PRO A 198 -1.86 -28.05 18.17
C PRO A 198 -0.40 -27.74 18.52
N GLY A 199 0.02 -26.47 18.38
CA GLY A 199 1.35 -25.98 18.74
C GLY A 199 1.35 -24.99 19.90
N GLY A 200 0.25 -24.89 20.66
CA GLY A 200 0.12 -23.88 21.71
C GLY A 200 0.28 -22.47 21.15
N ASP A 201 1.15 -21.67 21.78
CA ASP A 201 1.48 -20.31 21.36
C ASP A 201 2.44 -20.22 20.16
N ASP A 202 3.10 -21.31 19.79
CA ASP A 202 3.92 -21.40 18.58
C ASP A 202 3.09 -21.72 17.32
N THR A 203 1.79 -21.93 17.48
CA THR A 203 0.84 -22.13 16.37
C THR A 203 0.78 -20.92 15.45
N GLU A 204 0.90 -21.14 14.14
CA GLU A 204 0.74 -20.09 13.13
C GLU A 204 -0.72 -19.64 13.03
N VAL A 205 -0.95 -18.33 13.00
CA VAL A 205 -2.26 -17.67 12.84
C VAL A 205 -2.17 -16.59 11.74
N GLY A 206 -3.31 -16.22 11.18
CA GLY A 206 -3.42 -15.21 10.11
C GLY A 206 -4.22 -15.68 8.88
N GLU A 207 -4.36 -14.81 7.89
CA GLU A 207 -5.17 -15.05 6.68
C GLU A 207 -4.73 -16.27 5.85
N LYS A 208 -3.47 -16.70 5.98
CA LYS A 208 -2.92 -17.84 5.21
C LYS A 208 -2.97 -19.19 5.93
N VAL A 209 -3.58 -19.29 7.10
CA VAL A 209 -3.60 -20.55 7.85
C VAL A 209 -4.72 -21.45 7.34
N THR A 210 -4.39 -22.26 6.34
CA THR A 210 -5.24 -23.38 5.91
C THR A 210 -4.88 -24.59 6.75
N TYR A 211 -5.65 -24.88 7.80
CA TYR A 211 -5.63 -26.23 8.35
C TYR A 211 -6.30 -27.15 7.34
N PRO A 212 -5.68 -28.28 6.93
CA PRO A 212 -6.46 -29.34 6.33
C PRO A 212 -7.42 -29.84 7.40
N LEU A 213 -8.73 -29.71 7.12
CA LEU A 213 -9.78 -30.41 7.86
C LEU A 213 -9.56 -31.93 7.82
#